data_AF-A0A3L6J9B9-F1
#
_entry.id   AF-A0A3L6J9B9-F1
#
_cell.length_a   1.000
_cell.length_b   1.000
_cell.length_c   1.000
_cell.angle_alpha   90.00
_cell.angle_beta   90.00
_cell.angle_gamma   90.00
#
_symmetry.space_group_name_H-M   'P 1'
#
loop_
_entity.id
_entity.type
_entity.pdbx_description
1 polymer ?
#
loop_
_entity_poly.entity_id
_entity_poly.type
_entity_poly.pdbx_seq_one_letter_code
_entity_poly.pdbx_strand_id
1 'polypeptide(L)' 'MRSKILDNIGKEEWSTTTTISKNVGVTSSTVLYHLKNMEREEAVERNMKGRGWRITPFQQIELTEYFSKRPSRR' A
#
# COMPACT_ATOMS: atom_id res chain seq x y z
N MET A 1 11.29 -7.04 -5.14
CA MET A 1 10.52 -7.83 -4.16
C MET A 1 9.27 -7.08 -3.69
N ARG A 2 9.37 -5.83 -3.22
CA ARG A 2 8.20 -5.00 -2.86
C ARG A 2 7.20 -4.82 -4.02
N SER A 3 7.67 -4.53 -5.23
CA SER A 3 6.85 -4.44 -6.45
C SER A 3 6.01 -5.70 -6.67
N LYS A 4 6.64 -6.89 -6.67
CA LYS A 4 5.93 -8.18 -6.77
C LYS A 4 4.87 -8.39 -5.68
N ILE A 5 5.09 -7.90 -4.46
CA ILE A 5 4.09 -7.97 -3.39
C ILE A 5 2.90 -7.08 -3.73
N LEU A 6 3.13 -5.86 -4.21
CA LEU A 6 2.07 -4.93 -4.62
C LEU A 6 1.28 -5.46 -5.83
N ASP A 7 1.94 -6.10 -6.80
CA ASP A 7 1.28 -6.74 -7.95
C ASP A 7 0.30 -7.86 -7.53
N ASN A 8 0.48 -8.40 -6.31
CA ASN A 8 -0.34 -9.47 -5.74
C ASN A 8 -1.33 -8.98 -4.68
N ILE A 9 -1.53 -7.66 -4.56
CA ILE A 9 -2.46 -7.05 -3.62
C ILE A 9 -3.47 -6.21 -4.41
N GLY A 10 -4.76 -6.48 -4.20
CA GLY A 10 -5.83 -5.71 -4.81
C GLY A 10 -6.01 -4.32 -4.18
N LYS A 11 -6.63 -3.41 -4.94
CA LYS A 11 -7.11 -2.12 -4.41
C LYS A 11 -8.39 -2.27 -3.60
N GLU A 12 -9.29 -3.15 -4.04
CA GLU A 12 -10.61 -3.33 -3.43
C GLU A 12 -10.67 -4.57 -2.52
N GLU A 13 -9.89 -5.61 -2.85
CA GLU A 13 -9.90 -6.88 -2.14
C GLU A 13 -8.80 -6.98 -1.07
N TRP A 14 -9.19 -7.48 0.10
CA TRP A 14 -8.27 -7.76 1.19
C TRP A 14 -7.55 -9.10 0.98
N SER A 15 -6.23 -9.05 0.88
CA SER A 15 -5.38 -10.24 0.74
C SER A 15 -4.65 -10.55 2.04
N THR A 16 -4.62 -11.83 2.44
CA THR A 16 -3.87 -12.23 3.64
C THR A 16 -2.38 -12.38 3.35
N THR A 17 -1.53 -12.19 4.37
CA THR A 17 -0.08 -12.43 4.25
C THR A 17 0.24 -13.81 3.70
N THR A 18 -0.53 -14.84 4.07
CA THR A 18 -0.35 -16.22 3.61
C THR A 18 -0.68 -16.39 2.12
N THR A 19 -1.71 -15.70 1.63
CA THR A 19 -2.05 -15.71 0.21
C THR A 19 -0.95 -15.03 -0.61
N ILE A 20 -0.51 -13.85 -0.16
CA ILE A 20 0.53 -13.06 -0.83
C ILE A 20 1.85 -13.84 -0.86
N SER A 21 2.23 -14.49 0.24
CA SER A 21 3.49 -15.25 0.34
C SER A 21 3.53 -16.45 -0.60
N LYS A 22 2.41 -17.17 -0.75
CA LYS A 22 2.26 -18.25 -1.73
C LYS A 22 2.43 -17.75 -3.18
N ASN A 23 1.83 -16.63 -3.53
CA ASN A 23 1.89 -16.11 -4.89
C ASN A 23 3.28 -15.54 -5.25
N VAL A 24 3.93 -14.88 -4.28
CA VAL A 24 5.26 -14.28 -4.50
C VAL A 24 6.39 -15.32 -4.39
N GLY A 25 6.14 -16.46 -3.73
CA GLY A 25 7.13 -17.53 -3.56
C GLY A 25 8.16 -17.23 -2.47
N VAL A 26 7.76 -16.54 -1.40
CA VAL A 26 8.62 -16.18 -0.26
C VAL A 26 7.93 -16.52 1.06
N THR A 27 8.65 -16.45 2.18
CA THR A 27 8.06 -16.74 3.48
C THR A 27 7.08 -15.65 3.93
N SER A 28 6.07 -16.04 4.72
CA SER A 28 5.11 -15.09 5.29
C SER A 28 5.76 -14.04 6.19
N SER A 29 6.89 -14.35 6.85
CA SER A 29 7.64 -13.40 7.67
C SER A 29 8.32 -12.32 6.81
N THR A 30 8.91 -12.69 5.67
CA THR A 30 9.49 -11.74 4.71
C THR A 30 8.41 -10.83 4.12
N VAL A 31 7.27 -11.39 3.73
CA VAL A 31 6.13 -10.60 3.24
C VAL A 31 5.62 -9.64 4.32
N LEU A 32 5.41 -10.12 5.54
CA LEU A 32 4.94 -9.30 6.66
C LEU A 32 5.90 -8.15 6.98
N TYR A 33 7.22 -8.41 6.94
CA TYR A 33 8.23 -7.38 7.13
C TYR A 33 8.09 -6.26 6.09
N HIS A 34 7.97 -6.61 4.81
CA HIS A 34 7.79 -5.63 3.74
C HIS A 34 6.46 -4.90 3.84
N LEU A 35 5.37 -5.60 4.19
CA LEU A 35 4.04 -4.99 4.34
C LEU A 35 3.98 -3.96 5.46
N LYS A 36 4.61 -4.24 6.61
CA LYS A 36 4.72 -3.25 7.70
C LYS A 36 5.50 -2.01 7.30
N ASN A 37 6.55 -2.17 6.49
CA ASN A 37 7.29 -1.01 5.97
C ASN A 37 6.46 -0.22 4.97
N MET A 38 5.73 -0.90 4.07
CA MET A 38 4.83 -0.25 3.10
C MET A 38 3.62 0.43 3.78
N GLU A 39 3.14 -0.10 4.90
CA GLU A 39 2.09 0.51 5.72
C GLU A 39 2.56 1.84 6.32
N ARG A 40 3.79 1.90 6.81
CA ARG A 40 4.41 3.15 7.31
C ARG A 40 4.62 4.19 6.21
N GLU A 41 4.79 3.74 4.98
CA GLU A 41 4.90 4.59 3.78
C GLU A 41 3.53 4.87 3.15
N GLU A 42 2.43 4.48 3.81
CA GLU A 42 1.05 4.64 3.36
C GLU A 42 0.72 3.97 2.01
N ALA A 43 1.60 3.10 1.50
CA ALA A 43 1.41 2.43 0.21
C ALA A 43 0.38 1.28 0.28
N VAL A 44 0.24 0.66 1.46
CA VAL A 44 -0.77 -0.36 1.75
C VAL A 44 -1.43 -0.07 3.08
N GLU A 45 -2.65 -0.56 3.25
CA GLU A 45 -3.35 -0.49 4.53
C GLU A 45 -3.71 -1.89 5.01
N ARG A 46 -3.86 -2.00 6.33
CA ARG A 46 -4.17 -3.24 7.01
C ARG A 46 -5.59 -3.20 7.55
N ASN A 47 -6.33 -4.30 7.42
CA ASN A 47 -7.70 -4.34 7.92
C ASN A 47 -7.73 -4.23 9.45
N MET A 48 -8.84 -3.73 10.02
CA MET A 48 -9.00 -3.58 11.47
C MET A 48 -8.89 -4.91 12.23
N LYS A 49 -9.16 -6.04 11.58
CA LYS A 49 -8.99 -7.39 12.15
C LYS A 49 -7.54 -7.89 12.12
N GLY A 50 -6.61 -7.11 11.57
CA GLY A 50 -5.18 -7.38 11.48
C GLY A 50 -4.76 -8.49 10.50
N ARG A 51 -5.65 -9.01 9.65
CA ARG A 51 -5.39 -10.21 8.82
C ARG A 51 -5.34 -9.98 7.32
N GLY A 52 -5.79 -8.82 6.85
CA GLY A 52 -5.85 -8.48 5.43
C GLY A 52 -5.03 -7.24 5.11
N TRP A 53 -4.53 -7.20 3.89
CA TRP A 53 -3.79 -6.10 3.28
C TRP A 53 -4.45 -5.73 1.96
N ARG A 54 -4.52 -4.44 1.68
CA ARG A 54 -4.90 -3.92 0.36
C ARG A 54 -4.03 -2.72 0.02
N ILE A 55 -3.94 -2.37 -1.26
CA ILE A 55 -3.28 -1.12 -1.67
C ILE A 55 -4.09 0.02 -1.10
N THR A 56 -3.44 0.96 -0.42
CA THR A 56 -4.12 2.16 0.06
C THR A 56 -4.71 2.86 -1.15
N PRO A 57 -5.97 3.32 -1.11
CA PRO A 57 -6.47 4.27 -2.08
C PRO A 57 -5.72 5.57 -1.82
N PHE A 58 -4.47 5.66 -2.31
CA PHE A 58 -3.73 6.90 -2.24
C PHE A 58 -4.59 7.91 -2.98
N GLN A 59 -5.18 8.83 -2.23
CA GLN A 59 -5.64 10.09 -2.78
C GLN A 59 -4.40 10.62 -3.48
N GLN A 60 -4.42 10.57 -4.80
CA GLN A 60 -3.62 11.45 -5.60
C GLN A 60 -3.96 12.83 -5.04
N ILE A 61 -3.14 13.34 -4.10
CA ILE A 61 -3.19 14.74 -3.72
C ILE A 61 -2.91 15.39 -5.04
N GLU A 62 -4.01 15.84 -5.62
CA GLU A 62 -4.07 16.34 -6.95
C GLU A 62 -3.00 17.42 -6.97
N LEU A 63 -1.97 17.29 -7.80
CA LEU A 63 -0.85 18.25 -7.83
C LEU A 63 -1.38 19.69 -7.94
N THR A 64 -2.60 19.85 -8.46
CA THR A 64 -3.49 21.00 -8.39
C THR A 64 -3.64 21.63 -6.99
N GLU A 65 -3.84 20.89 -5.91
CA GLU A 65 -3.90 21.45 -4.53
C GLU A 65 -2.56 22.00 -4.05
N TYR A 66 -1.45 21.43 -4.51
CA TYR A 66 -0.11 21.95 -4.19
C TYR A 66 0.20 23.23 -4.99
N PHE A 67 -0.23 23.31 -6.26
CA PHE A 67 -0.02 24.50 -7.11
C PHE A 67 -1.01 25.64 -6.85
N SER A 68 -2.21 25.37 -6.33
CA SER A 68 -3.23 26.40 -6.04
C SER A 68 -2.89 27.26 -4.80
N LYS A 69 -1.94 26.85 -3.98
CA LYS A 69 -1.48 27.61 -2.79
C LYS A 69 -0.40 28.66 -3.07
N ARG A 70 -0.01 28.91 -4.32
CA ARG A 70 0.83 30.08 -4.62
C ARG A 70 -0.05 31.33 -4.71
N PRO A 71 0.02 32.29 -3.76
CA PRO A 71 -0.63 33.56 -3.95
C PRO A 71 -0.02 34.21 -5.19
N SER A 72 -0.86 34.63 -6.15
CA SER A 72 -0.41 35.48 -7.23
C SER A 72 0.23 36.71 -6.59
N ARG A 73 1.55 36.86 -6.72
CA ARG A 73 2.23 38.11 -6.40
C ARG A 73 1.67 39.16 -7.36
N ARG A 74 0.69 39.94 -6.88
CA ARG A 74 0.32 41.24 -7.43
C ARG A 74 1.33 42.26 -6.98
#